data_AF-M5C4R0-F1
#
_entry.id   AF-M5C4R0-F1
#
_cell.length_a   1.000
_cell.length_b   1.000
_cell.length_c   1.000
_cell.angle_alpha   90.00
_cell.angle_beta   90.00
_cell.angle_gamma   90.00
#
_symmetry.space_group_name_H-M   'P 1'
#
loop_
_entity.id
_entity.type
_entity.pdbx_description
1 polymer ?
#
loop_
_entity_poly.entity_id
_entity_poly.type
_entity_poly.pdbx_seq_one_letter_code
_entity_poly.pdbx_strand_id
1 'polypeptide(L)'
;MPRSDNSPVPYDEEEDAEMDGENANKIVNEEYKIWKKNAPYLYDTLITHALDWPTLTCEWFPDTECPPDKPYSISRLLLGTHTSRQSKDYLQIATVHIPKRVSPTSDSLSRENYDEDTGELHTTSGGPAPRIQVTQRMLHDGEVNRARYMPQNPNILATKSVSGRVFIYDRTKHPSEPDSDAMRPDVTLVGQTMEGYGLGWSKCWEGHVLSSGEDTTVCHWDVQAGYSKTSSGVEPVDVFRGHGSVVGDVSWHATQQNIFASVGDDKQLFMYVHF
;
A
#
# COMPACT_ATOMS: atom_id res chain seq x y z
N MET A 1 63.23 -6.46 27.72
CA MET A 1 62.04 -6.77 26.90
C MET A 1 61.17 -5.52 26.86
N PRO A 2 60.77 -5.01 25.69
CA PRO A 2 59.91 -3.84 25.61
C PRO A 2 58.50 -4.20 26.11
N ARG A 3 57.86 -3.27 26.81
CA ARG A 3 56.48 -3.39 27.30
C ARG A 3 55.56 -3.40 26.09
N SER A 4 54.68 -4.40 26.02
CA SER A 4 53.58 -4.44 25.04
C SER A 4 52.70 -3.22 25.25
N ASP A 5 52.58 -2.42 24.20
CA ASP A 5 51.58 -1.36 24.07
C ASP A 5 50.20 -2.03 24.15
N ASN A 6 49.48 -1.78 25.24
CA ASN A 6 48.14 -2.32 25.49
C ASN A 6 47.15 -1.16 25.35
N SER A 7 47.19 -0.51 24.18
CA SER A 7 46.17 0.42 23.75
C SER A 7 44.88 -0.38 23.50
N PRO A 8 43.72 0.02 24.07
CA PRO A 8 42.46 -0.65 23.78
C PRO A 8 42.17 -0.53 22.28
N VAL A 9 41.84 -1.66 21.66
CA VAL A 9 41.31 -1.70 20.29
C VAL A 9 40.08 -0.79 20.26
N PRO A 10 39.95 0.13 19.28
CA PRO A 10 38.75 0.96 19.16
C PRO A 10 37.52 0.05 19.04
N TYR A 11 36.50 0.31 19.85
CA TYR A 11 35.19 -0.29 19.70
C TYR A 11 34.55 0.32 18.46
N ASP A 12 34.25 -0.51 17.45
CA ASP A 12 33.70 -0.07 16.17
C ASP A 12 32.20 -0.37 16.13
N GLU A 13 31.39 0.64 16.46
CA GLU A 13 29.93 0.55 16.49
C GLU A 13 29.33 0.21 15.12
N GLU A 14 30.03 0.51 14.02
CA GLU A 14 29.56 0.20 12.66
C GLU A 14 29.75 -1.30 12.34
N GLU A 15 30.91 -1.88 12.67
CA GLU A 15 31.15 -3.33 12.48
C GLU A 15 30.20 -4.19 13.34
N ASP A 16 29.95 -3.78 14.59
CA ASP A 16 29.01 -4.48 15.48
C ASP A 16 27.56 -4.39 14.96
N ALA A 17 27.12 -3.22 14.47
CA ALA A 17 25.78 -3.05 13.90
C ALA A 17 25.59 -3.84 12.58
N GLU A 18 26.64 -3.92 11.74
CA GLU A 18 26.64 -4.76 10.55
C GLU A 18 26.55 -6.25 10.90
N MET A 19 27.34 -6.70 11.87
CA MET A 19 27.32 -8.09 12.35
C MET A 19 25.96 -8.47 12.96
N ASP A 20 25.34 -7.57 13.73
CA ASP A 20 23.99 -7.76 14.28
C ASP A 20 22.94 -7.84 13.15
N GLY A 21 23.07 -7.01 12.11
CA GLY A 21 22.24 -7.05 10.92
C GLY A 21 22.37 -8.36 10.15
N GLU A 22 23.60 -8.87 9.97
CA GLU A 22 23.84 -10.17 9.34
C GLU A 22 23.24 -11.33 10.13
N ASN A 23 23.38 -11.32 11.45
CA ASN A 23 22.81 -12.35 12.32
C ASN A 23 21.28 -12.32 12.29
N ALA A 24 20.67 -11.12 12.32
CA ALA A 24 19.22 -10.97 12.16
C ALA A 24 18.74 -11.53 10.81
N ASN A 25 19.45 -11.23 9.71
CA ASN A 25 19.12 -11.76 8.38
C ASN A 25 19.23 -13.28 8.30
N LYS A 26 20.23 -13.89 8.96
CA LYS A 26 20.36 -15.35 9.03
C LYS A 26 19.15 -15.98 9.75
N ILE A 27 18.76 -15.42 10.89
CA ILE A 27 17.60 -15.88 11.67
C ILE A 27 16.32 -15.78 10.81
N VAL A 28 16.08 -14.63 10.17
CA VAL A 28 14.91 -14.43 9.31
C VAL A 28 14.86 -15.44 8.16
N ASN A 29 16.01 -15.72 7.53
CA ASN A 29 16.08 -16.71 6.45
C ASN A 29 15.81 -18.14 6.93
N GLU A 30 16.30 -18.52 8.10
CA GLU A 30 16.01 -19.82 8.71
C GLU A 30 14.53 -19.97 9.06
N GLU A 31 13.94 -18.96 9.71
CA GLU A 31 12.52 -18.92 10.04
C GLU A 31 11.64 -18.96 8.78
N TYR A 32 12.00 -18.22 7.73
CA TYR A 32 11.29 -18.22 6.44
C TYR A 32 11.28 -19.61 5.81
N LYS A 33 12.43 -20.31 5.78
CA LYS A 33 12.51 -21.68 5.24
C LYS A 33 11.64 -22.66 6.03
N ILE A 34 11.67 -22.57 7.36
CA ILE A 34 10.82 -23.39 8.23
C ILE A 34 9.33 -23.09 7.97
N TRP A 35 8.95 -21.83 7.88
CA TRP A 35 7.57 -21.42 7.56
C TRP A 35 7.14 -21.95 6.19
N LYS A 36 7.97 -21.78 5.16
CA LYS A 36 7.67 -22.20 3.78
C LYS A 36 7.52 -23.72 3.66
N LYS A 37 8.36 -24.49 4.36
CA LYS A 37 8.26 -25.96 4.46
C LYS A 37 6.94 -26.42 5.09
N ASN A 38 6.38 -25.62 6.00
CA ASN A 38 5.12 -25.91 6.68
C ASN A 38 3.88 -25.29 6.01
N ALA A 39 4.05 -24.41 5.02
CA ALA A 39 2.96 -23.71 4.35
C ALA A 39 1.84 -24.63 3.82
N PRO A 40 2.11 -25.83 3.25
CA PRO A 40 1.06 -26.75 2.81
C PRO A 40 0.11 -27.22 3.92
N TYR A 41 0.52 -27.14 5.19
CA TYR A 41 -0.30 -27.50 6.34
C TYR A 41 -1.03 -26.30 6.96
N LEU A 42 -0.59 -25.07 6.62
CA LEU A 42 -1.05 -23.83 7.24
C LEU A 42 -2.06 -23.07 6.37
N TYR A 43 -1.98 -23.20 5.05
CA TYR A 43 -2.75 -22.38 4.12
C TYR A 43 -3.46 -23.23 3.06
N ASP A 44 -4.75 -22.89 2.83
CA ASP A 44 -5.50 -23.40 1.67
C ASP A 44 -5.00 -22.78 0.35
N THR A 45 -4.40 -21.59 0.40
CA THR A 45 -3.92 -20.85 -0.76
C THR A 45 -2.75 -19.95 -0.36
N LEU A 46 -1.65 -20.07 -1.08
CA LEU A 46 -0.48 -19.21 -0.93
C LEU A 46 -0.08 -18.68 -2.31
N ILE A 47 0.00 -17.35 -2.43
CA ILE A 47 0.48 -16.67 -3.64
C ILE A 47 1.64 -15.79 -3.22
N THR A 48 2.82 -16.04 -3.77
CA THR A 48 4.01 -15.22 -3.57
C THR A 48 4.35 -14.53 -4.89
N HIS A 49 4.59 -13.22 -4.83
CA HIS A 49 4.97 -12.43 -5.99
C HIS A 49 5.96 -11.35 -5.57
N ALA A 50 7.11 -11.29 -6.23
CA ALA A 50 8.06 -10.21 -6.07
C ALA A 50 7.65 -9.05 -6.99
N LEU A 51 7.38 -7.88 -6.40
CA LEU A 51 7.12 -6.66 -7.14
C LEU A 51 8.46 -6.01 -7.55
N ASP A 52 8.45 -5.24 -8.65
CA ASP A 52 9.63 -4.50 -9.11
C ASP A 52 10.10 -3.45 -8.09
N TRP A 53 9.14 -2.84 -7.37
CA TRP A 53 9.39 -1.87 -6.30
C TRP A 53 8.50 -2.19 -5.09
N PRO A 54 8.94 -1.84 -3.86
CA PRO A 54 8.10 -1.93 -2.68
C PRO A 54 6.81 -1.11 -2.84
N THR A 55 5.74 -1.57 -2.17
CA THR A 55 4.48 -0.84 -2.06
C THR A 55 4.20 -0.52 -0.59
N LEU A 56 3.86 0.73 -0.29
CA LEU A 56 3.42 1.15 1.05
C LEU A 56 1.90 1.00 1.23
N THR A 57 1.20 0.61 0.17
CA THR A 57 -0.26 0.52 0.16
C THR A 57 -0.76 -0.71 -0.57
N CYS A 58 -1.82 -1.31 -0.06
CA CYS A 58 -2.46 -2.48 -0.64
C CYS A 58 -3.93 -2.47 -0.26
N GLU A 59 -4.81 -2.42 -1.27
CA GLU A 59 -6.26 -2.48 -1.05
C GLU A 59 -6.92 -3.31 -2.15
N TRP A 60 -7.77 -4.26 -1.76
CA TRP A 60 -8.60 -5.01 -2.70
C TRP A 60 -9.72 -4.13 -3.23
N PHE A 61 -9.87 -4.11 -4.55
CA PHE A 61 -11.11 -3.62 -5.15
C PHE A 61 -12.29 -4.54 -4.80
N PRO A 62 -13.52 -4.01 -4.76
CA PRO A 62 -14.69 -4.79 -4.35
C PRO A 62 -15.19 -5.77 -5.42
N ASP A 63 -14.81 -5.57 -6.68
CA ASP A 63 -15.20 -6.43 -7.79
C ASP A 63 -14.35 -7.70 -7.90
N THR A 64 -14.98 -8.77 -8.37
CA THR A 64 -14.33 -10.03 -8.69
C THR A 64 -15.03 -10.67 -9.88
N GLU A 65 -14.26 -11.03 -10.89
CA GLU A 65 -14.74 -11.74 -12.07
C GLU A 65 -14.54 -13.24 -11.89
N CYS A 66 -15.56 -14.04 -12.23
CA CYS A 66 -15.52 -15.49 -12.13
C CYS A 66 -15.76 -16.12 -13.51
N PRO A 67 -14.75 -16.19 -14.39
CA PRO A 67 -14.91 -16.83 -15.70
C PRO A 67 -15.36 -18.30 -15.53
N PRO A 68 -16.44 -18.76 -16.18
CA PRO A 68 -16.99 -20.10 -15.97
C PRO A 68 -15.98 -21.22 -16.26
N ASP A 69 -15.21 -21.08 -17.33
CA ASP A 69 -14.30 -22.12 -17.83
C ASP A 69 -12.86 -22.00 -17.32
N LYS A 70 -12.61 -21.14 -16.31
CA LYS A 70 -11.28 -20.95 -15.72
C LYS A 70 -11.20 -21.52 -14.29
N PRO A 71 -10.05 -22.08 -13.89
CA PRO A 71 -9.84 -22.62 -12.55
C PRO A 71 -9.56 -21.53 -11.49
N TYR A 72 -9.71 -20.25 -11.85
CA TYR A 72 -9.46 -19.11 -10.97
C TYR A 72 -10.56 -18.06 -11.11
N SER A 73 -10.72 -17.22 -10.08
CA SER A 73 -11.38 -15.91 -10.17
C SER A 73 -10.32 -14.82 -10.37
N ILE A 74 -10.73 -13.67 -10.89
CA ILE A 74 -9.87 -12.51 -11.13
C ILE A 74 -10.35 -11.40 -10.19
N SER A 75 -9.48 -10.99 -9.28
CA SER A 75 -9.71 -9.86 -8.38
C SER A 75 -8.66 -8.79 -8.65
N ARG A 76 -8.90 -7.54 -8.23
CA ARG A 76 -7.96 -6.43 -8.47
C ARG A 76 -7.40 -5.89 -7.15
N LEU A 77 -6.13 -5.51 -7.17
CA LEU A 77 -5.42 -4.83 -6.09
C LEU A 77 -5.03 -3.42 -6.51
N LEU A 78 -5.26 -2.46 -5.63
CA LEU A 78 -4.70 -1.12 -5.69
C LEU A 78 -3.37 -1.11 -4.95
N LEU A 79 -2.31 -0.75 -5.65
CA LEU A 79 -0.93 -0.72 -5.17
C LEU A 79 -0.29 0.63 -5.50
N GLY A 80 0.86 0.89 -4.90
CA GLY A 80 1.70 2.03 -5.21
C GLY A 80 3.16 1.60 -5.34
N THR A 81 4.02 2.54 -5.72
CA THR A 81 5.46 2.32 -5.68
C THR A 81 6.11 3.20 -4.62
N HIS A 82 7.23 2.71 -4.10
CA HIS A 82 8.20 3.45 -3.33
C HIS A 82 9.56 3.24 -3.99
N THR A 83 9.98 4.17 -4.85
CA THR A 83 11.23 4.03 -5.61
C THR A 83 12.44 4.71 -4.95
N SER A 84 12.22 5.45 -3.86
CA SER A 84 13.26 6.30 -3.23
C SER A 84 13.98 7.19 -4.25
N ARG A 85 13.21 7.77 -5.20
CA ARG A 85 13.69 8.63 -6.31
C ARG A 85 14.61 7.96 -7.32
N GLN A 86 14.76 6.63 -7.29
CA GLN A 86 15.57 5.89 -8.27
C GLN A 86 14.84 5.68 -9.60
N SER A 87 13.51 5.82 -9.60
CA SER A 87 12.67 5.72 -10.78
C SER A 87 11.48 6.67 -10.66
N LYS A 88 10.58 6.63 -11.65
CA LYS A 88 9.27 7.30 -11.54
C LYS A 88 8.36 6.45 -10.67
N ASP A 89 7.56 7.12 -9.85
CA ASP A 89 6.56 6.46 -9.04
C ASP A 89 5.21 6.36 -9.77
N TYR A 90 4.47 5.31 -9.45
CA TYR A 90 3.20 4.99 -10.07
C TYR A 90 2.16 4.57 -9.03
N LEU A 91 0.94 5.07 -9.21
CA LEU A 91 -0.26 4.39 -8.73
C LEU A 91 -0.53 3.21 -9.66
N GLN A 92 -0.70 2.01 -9.10
CA GLN A 92 -0.79 0.77 -9.85
C GLN A 92 -2.06 0.00 -9.56
N ILE A 93 -2.56 -0.70 -10.57
CA ILE A 93 -3.68 -1.64 -10.42
C ILE A 93 -3.24 -2.98 -10.98
N ALA A 94 -3.20 -3.97 -10.10
CA ALA A 94 -2.84 -5.34 -10.44
C ALA A 94 -4.06 -6.24 -10.48
N THR A 95 -4.11 -7.17 -11.42
CA THR A 95 -5.03 -8.30 -11.39
C THR A 95 -4.36 -9.48 -10.68
N VAL A 96 -5.11 -10.16 -9.83
CA VAL A 96 -4.71 -11.36 -9.11
C VAL A 96 -5.62 -12.50 -9.53
N HIS A 97 -5.03 -13.56 -10.08
CA HIS A 97 -5.75 -14.81 -10.31
C HIS A 97 -5.78 -15.62 -9.01
N ILE A 98 -6.96 -15.73 -8.40
CA ILE A 98 -7.18 -16.49 -7.17
C ILE A 98 -7.73 -17.87 -7.54
N PRO A 99 -7.04 -18.97 -7.20
CA PRO A 99 -7.52 -20.32 -7.49
C PRO A 99 -8.91 -20.59 -6.88
N LYS A 100 -9.79 -21.23 -7.64
CA LYS A 100 -11.09 -21.72 -7.14
C LYS A 100 -10.85 -23.00 -6.34
N ARG A 101 -11.47 -23.08 -5.14
CA ARG A 101 -11.31 -24.21 -4.21
C ARG A 101 -11.76 -25.57 -4.75
N VAL A 102 -12.66 -25.60 -5.74
CA VAL A 102 -13.23 -26.83 -6.30
C VAL A 102 -13.08 -26.81 -7.82
N SER A 103 -11.95 -27.31 -8.30
CA SER A 103 -11.77 -27.70 -9.70
C SER A 103 -11.15 -29.10 -9.71
N PRO A 104 -11.56 -30.03 -10.59
CA PRO A 104 -10.87 -31.32 -10.77
C PRO A 104 -9.40 -31.18 -11.17
N THR A 105 -8.94 -29.95 -11.48
CA THR A 105 -7.56 -29.57 -11.79
C THR A 105 -6.93 -28.65 -10.75
N SER A 106 -7.47 -28.55 -9.52
CA SER A 106 -6.90 -27.67 -8.49
C SER A 106 -5.54 -28.19 -8.05
N ASP A 107 -4.50 -27.39 -8.26
CA ASP A 107 -3.14 -27.66 -7.82
C ASP A 107 -3.14 -27.91 -6.31
N SER A 108 -2.82 -29.14 -5.87
CA SER A 108 -2.64 -29.41 -4.44
C SER A 108 -1.20 -29.13 -4.05
N LEU A 109 -1.00 -28.23 -3.10
CA LEU A 109 0.29 -28.07 -2.45
C LEU A 109 0.49 -29.22 -1.46
N SER A 110 1.58 -29.96 -1.61
CA SER A 110 1.99 -31.01 -0.68
C SER A 110 3.41 -30.76 -0.21
N ARG A 111 3.86 -31.46 0.83
CA ARG A 111 5.25 -31.34 1.30
C ARG A 111 6.27 -31.82 0.24
N GLU A 112 5.87 -32.74 -0.63
CA GLU A 112 6.72 -33.28 -1.71
C GLU A 112 7.05 -32.21 -2.76
N ASN A 113 6.30 -31.11 -2.78
CA ASN A 113 6.52 -29.96 -3.65
C ASN A 113 7.62 -29.01 -3.17
N TYR A 114 8.09 -29.17 -1.93
CA TYR A 114 9.11 -28.32 -1.37
C TYR A 114 10.50 -28.77 -1.85
N ASP A 115 11.19 -27.87 -2.51
CA ASP A 115 12.57 -28.06 -2.95
C ASP A 115 13.53 -27.59 -1.83
N GLU A 116 14.33 -28.51 -1.29
CA GLU A 116 15.25 -28.19 -0.19
C GLU A 116 16.44 -27.32 -0.64
N ASP A 117 16.82 -27.37 -1.92
CA ASP A 117 17.94 -26.60 -2.47
C ASP A 117 17.54 -25.15 -2.73
N THR A 118 16.34 -24.94 -3.30
CA THR A 118 15.83 -23.59 -3.60
C THR A 118 15.03 -22.98 -2.44
N GLY A 119 14.52 -23.81 -1.54
CA GLY A 119 13.62 -23.38 -0.47
C GLY A 119 12.23 -22.97 -0.96
N GLU A 120 11.87 -23.31 -2.20
CA GLU A 120 10.62 -22.93 -2.84
C GLU A 120 9.62 -24.09 -2.94
N LEU A 121 8.33 -23.74 -3.04
CA LEU A 121 7.24 -24.68 -3.16
C LEU A 121 6.71 -24.67 -4.60
N HIS A 122 6.91 -25.77 -5.32
CA HIS A 122 6.54 -25.88 -6.74
C HIS A 122 5.16 -26.52 -6.90
N THR A 123 4.28 -25.99 -7.75
CA THR A 123 3.00 -26.67 -8.00
C THR A 123 3.21 -27.95 -8.82
N THR A 124 2.41 -29.00 -8.57
CA THR A 124 2.50 -30.30 -9.28
C THR A 124 1.98 -30.25 -10.71
N SER A 125 1.18 -29.25 -11.07
CA SER A 125 0.47 -29.18 -12.36
C SER A 125 1.12 -28.18 -13.31
N GLY A 126 1.26 -28.56 -14.59
CA GLY A 126 1.59 -27.64 -15.69
C GLY A 126 0.48 -26.63 -16.05
N GLY A 127 -0.39 -26.30 -15.09
CA GLY A 127 -1.37 -25.23 -15.21
C GLY A 127 -0.70 -23.86 -15.05
N PRO A 128 -1.31 -22.77 -15.57
CA PRO A 128 -0.76 -21.44 -15.38
C PRO A 128 -0.77 -21.08 -13.89
N ALA A 129 0.41 -20.84 -13.32
CA ALA A 129 0.58 -20.40 -11.94
C ALA A 129 -0.31 -19.17 -11.64
N PRO A 130 -0.82 -19.04 -10.39
CA PRO A 130 -1.53 -17.84 -9.97
C PRO A 130 -0.68 -16.61 -10.28
N ARG A 131 -1.24 -15.73 -11.10
CA ARG A 131 -0.54 -14.60 -11.70
C ARG A 131 -1.01 -13.32 -11.04
N ILE A 132 -0.08 -12.59 -10.46
CA ILE A 132 -0.23 -11.16 -10.18
C ILE A 132 0.37 -10.43 -11.38
N GLN A 133 -0.40 -9.52 -11.97
CA GLN A 133 0.05 -8.73 -13.11
C GLN A 133 -0.45 -7.30 -12.94
N VAL A 134 0.46 -6.34 -13.02
CA VAL A 134 0.09 -4.92 -13.13
C VAL A 134 -0.56 -4.70 -14.50
N THR A 135 -1.78 -4.18 -14.49
CA THR A 135 -2.63 -3.98 -15.69
C THR A 135 -2.88 -2.51 -16.00
N GLN A 136 -2.65 -1.64 -15.03
CA GLN A 136 -2.72 -0.20 -15.22
C GLN A 136 -1.71 0.50 -14.32
N ARG A 137 -1.03 1.51 -14.87
CA ARG A 137 -0.12 2.41 -14.16
C ARG A 137 -0.49 3.86 -14.45
N MET A 138 -0.51 4.69 -13.42
CA MET A 138 -0.71 6.14 -13.50
C MET A 138 0.48 6.81 -12.83
N LEU A 139 1.14 7.75 -13.54
CA LEU A 139 2.28 8.50 -12.99
C LEU A 139 1.88 9.25 -11.72
N HIS A 140 2.77 9.25 -10.73
CA HIS A 140 2.56 9.86 -9.43
C HIS A 140 3.74 10.75 -9.04
N ASP A 141 3.45 11.87 -8.36
CA ASP A 141 4.48 12.79 -7.83
C ASP A 141 4.98 12.28 -6.47
N GLY A 142 6.17 11.69 -6.49
CA GLY A 142 6.80 11.04 -5.34
C GLY A 142 6.14 9.71 -4.98
N GLU A 143 6.54 9.13 -3.86
CA GLU A 143 6.07 7.82 -3.42
C GLU A 143 4.56 7.84 -3.06
N VAL A 144 3.91 6.68 -3.23
CA VAL A 144 2.50 6.50 -2.89
C VAL A 144 2.39 5.97 -1.46
N ASN A 145 2.31 6.87 -0.47
CA ASN A 145 2.26 6.50 0.95
C ASN A 145 0.98 5.72 1.29
N ARG A 146 -0.15 6.13 0.71
CA ARG A 146 -1.43 5.41 0.82
C ARG A 146 -2.30 5.66 -0.41
N ALA A 147 -3.01 4.64 -0.88
CA ALA A 147 -4.02 4.75 -1.93
C ALA A 147 -5.34 4.14 -1.47
N ARG A 148 -6.47 4.81 -1.77
CA ARG A 148 -7.81 4.33 -1.44
C ARG A 148 -8.81 4.58 -2.58
N TYR A 149 -9.62 3.58 -2.92
CA TYR A 149 -10.74 3.80 -3.84
C TYR A 149 -11.96 4.40 -3.11
N MET A 150 -12.77 5.18 -3.82
CA MET A 150 -14.02 5.73 -3.30
C MET A 150 -15.07 4.61 -3.22
N PRO A 151 -15.67 4.32 -2.05
CA PRO A 151 -16.62 3.21 -1.88
C PRO A 151 -17.83 3.25 -2.82
N GLN A 152 -18.34 4.45 -3.11
CA GLN A 152 -19.50 4.68 -3.97
C GLN A 152 -19.17 4.54 -5.46
N ASN A 153 -17.91 4.81 -5.84
CA ASN A 153 -17.41 4.64 -7.21
C ASN A 153 -15.93 4.21 -7.20
N PRO A 154 -15.65 2.89 -7.26
CA PRO A 154 -14.28 2.38 -7.21
C PRO A 154 -13.38 2.78 -8.39
N ASN A 155 -13.87 3.51 -9.40
CA ASN A 155 -13.01 4.08 -10.42
C ASN A 155 -12.27 5.35 -9.95
N ILE A 156 -12.75 5.98 -8.89
CA ILE A 156 -12.14 7.17 -8.31
C ILE A 156 -11.18 6.76 -7.20
N LEU A 157 -9.93 7.14 -7.33
CA LEU A 157 -8.83 6.74 -6.45
C LEU A 157 -8.21 7.99 -5.83
N ALA A 158 -8.03 7.99 -4.51
CA ALA A 158 -7.24 9.00 -3.81
C ALA A 158 -5.87 8.43 -3.46
N THR A 159 -4.82 9.23 -3.58
CA THR A 159 -3.47 8.88 -3.13
C THR A 159 -2.86 9.98 -2.28
N LYS A 160 -2.14 9.59 -1.24
CA LYS A 160 -1.34 10.49 -0.40
C LYS A 160 0.12 10.44 -0.86
N SER A 161 0.67 11.61 -1.17
CA SER A 161 2.06 11.79 -1.62
C SER A 161 2.94 12.32 -0.48
N VAL A 162 4.26 12.11 -0.62
CA VAL A 162 5.31 12.73 0.22
C VAL A 162 5.33 14.25 0.18
N SER A 163 4.68 14.87 -0.81
CA SER A 163 4.51 16.34 -0.85
C SER A 163 3.46 16.86 0.15
N GLY A 164 2.72 15.97 0.80
CA GLY A 164 1.57 16.30 1.63
C GLY A 164 0.27 16.50 0.84
N ARG A 165 0.34 16.61 -0.49
CA ARG A 165 -0.85 16.67 -1.34
C ARG A 165 -1.57 15.33 -1.40
N VAL A 166 -2.87 15.40 -1.66
CA VAL A 166 -3.68 14.23 -2.04
C VAL A 166 -4.05 14.37 -3.51
N PHE A 167 -3.82 13.33 -4.30
CA PHE A 167 -4.19 13.31 -5.71
C PHE A 167 -5.40 12.41 -5.93
N ILE A 168 -6.32 12.86 -6.78
CA ILE A 168 -7.49 12.10 -7.20
C ILE A 168 -7.29 11.68 -8.66
N TYR A 169 -7.45 10.40 -8.93
CA TYR A 169 -7.42 9.81 -10.27
C TYR A 169 -8.78 9.17 -10.57
N ASP A 170 -9.34 9.46 -11.74
CA ASP A 170 -10.40 8.67 -12.35
C ASP A 170 -9.75 7.70 -13.33
N ARG A 171 -9.55 6.45 -12.90
CA ARG A 171 -8.78 5.46 -13.67
C ARG A 171 -9.29 5.24 -15.09
N THR A 172 -10.55 5.57 -15.38
CA THR A 172 -11.16 5.38 -16.71
C THR A 172 -10.70 6.43 -17.72
N LYS A 173 -10.17 7.56 -17.24
CA LYS A 173 -9.62 8.65 -18.07
C LYS A 173 -8.13 8.51 -18.34
N HIS A 174 -7.49 7.51 -17.73
CA HIS A 174 -6.07 7.24 -17.88
C HIS A 174 -5.87 5.97 -18.73
N PRO A 175 -4.88 5.93 -19.64
CA PRO A 175 -4.53 4.72 -20.34
C PRO A 175 -4.02 3.64 -19.37
N SER A 176 -3.96 2.38 -19.83
CA SER A 176 -3.33 1.30 -19.06
C SER A 176 -1.85 1.56 -18.80
N GLU A 177 -1.17 2.16 -19.76
CA GLU A 177 0.23 2.57 -19.64
C GLU A 177 0.34 4.06 -19.96
N PRO A 178 1.10 4.85 -19.18
CA PRO A 178 1.26 6.27 -19.44
C PRO A 178 1.78 6.53 -20.87
N ASP A 179 1.09 7.42 -21.58
CA ASP A 179 1.42 7.83 -22.95
C ASP A 179 2.44 8.98 -23.01
N SER A 180 2.70 9.59 -21.84
CA SER A 180 3.60 10.71 -21.66
C SER A 180 4.19 10.69 -20.25
N ASP A 181 5.25 11.47 -20.07
CA ASP A 181 5.94 11.63 -18.79
C ASP A 181 5.28 12.69 -17.88
N ALA A 182 4.16 13.28 -18.30
CA ALA A 182 3.47 14.29 -17.53
C ALA A 182 2.57 13.64 -16.47
N MET A 183 2.68 14.09 -15.22
CA MET A 183 1.70 13.74 -14.18
C MET A 183 0.38 14.47 -14.46
N ARG A 184 -0.75 13.74 -14.45
CA ARG A 184 -2.07 14.28 -14.80
C ARG A 184 -3.18 13.84 -13.84
N PRO A 185 -3.07 14.07 -12.51
CA PRO A 185 -4.17 13.78 -11.61
C PRO A 185 -5.41 14.58 -12.05
N ASP A 186 -6.59 13.98 -11.88
CA ASP A 186 -7.86 14.63 -12.23
C ASP A 186 -8.18 15.78 -11.27
N VAL A 187 -7.82 15.62 -10.00
CA VAL A 187 -7.93 16.65 -8.96
C VAL A 187 -6.71 16.60 -8.06
N THR A 188 -6.22 17.76 -7.62
CA THR A 188 -5.21 17.87 -6.56
C THR A 188 -5.84 18.52 -5.34
N LEU A 189 -5.85 17.84 -4.20
CA LEU A 189 -6.30 18.39 -2.93
C LEU A 189 -5.10 18.97 -2.19
N VAL A 190 -5.22 20.24 -1.83
CA VAL A 190 -4.16 21.04 -1.19
C VAL A 190 -4.55 21.34 0.27
N GLY A 191 -3.66 22.01 1.01
CA GLY A 191 -3.90 22.46 2.39
C GLY A 191 -2.97 21.84 3.42
N GLN A 192 -2.59 20.57 3.24
CA GLN A 192 -1.52 19.94 4.03
C GLN A 192 -0.15 20.26 3.44
N THR A 193 0.83 20.46 4.31
CA THR A 193 2.17 20.97 3.96
C THR A 193 3.30 19.96 4.16
N MET A 194 3.01 18.85 4.83
CA MET A 194 3.96 17.76 5.05
C MET A 194 3.32 16.42 4.68
N GLU A 195 4.17 15.40 4.50
CA GLU A 195 3.72 14.05 4.19
C GLU A 195 2.85 13.44 5.29
N GLY A 196 2.34 12.25 5.02
CA GLY A 196 1.55 11.51 5.98
C GLY A 196 1.03 10.21 5.39
N TYR A 197 0.35 9.43 6.23
CA TYR A 197 -0.15 8.12 5.85
C TYR A 197 -1.66 8.01 5.97
N GLY A 198 -2.32 8.76 6.86
CA GLY A 198 -3.76 8.70 7.00
C GLY A 198 -4.48 9.21 5.75
N LEU A 199 -5.39 8.38 5.22
CA LEU A 199 -6.21 8.68 4.05
C LEU A 199 -7.45 7.79 4.09
N GLY A 200 -8.63 8.37 3.93
CA GLY A 200 -9.88 7.62 3.96
C GLY A 200 -11.06 8.35 3.32
N TRP A 201 -11.78 7.65 2.44
CA TRP A 201 -13.05 8.10 1.90
C TRP A 201 -14.20 7.87 2.89
N SER A 202 -15.17 8.78 2.91
CA SER A 202 -16.43 8.55 3.60
C SER A 202 -17.23 7.47 2.88
N LYS A 203 -17.80 6.53 3.65
CA LYS A 203 -18.74 5.53 3.12
C LYS A 203 -20.15 6.09 2.96
N CYS A 204 -20.45 7.21 3.63
CA CYS A 204 -21.79 7.79 3.69
C CYS A 204 -21.93 9.03 2.80
N TRP A 205 -20.85 9.80 2.63
CA TRP A 205 -20.83 10.97 1.75
C TRP A 205 -19.91 10.73 0.57
N GLU A 206 -20.51 10.63 -0.62
CA GLU A 206 -19.77 10.50 -1.87
C GLU A 206 -18.88 11.74 -2.09
N GLY A 207 -17.63 11.53 -2.48
CA GLY A 207 -16.71 12.64 -2.72
C GLY A 207 -16.02 13.21 -1.48
N HIS A 208 -16.36 12.75 -0.26
CA HIS A 208 -15.72 13.25 0.96
C HIS A 208 -14.51 12.40 1.34
N VAL A 209 -13.37 13.06 1.54
CA VAL A 209 -12.10 12.39 1.88
C VAL A 209 -11.43 13.08 3.07
N LEU A 210 -10.86 12.27 3.96
CA LEU A 210 -9.97 12.71 5.04
C LEU A 210 -8.53 12.36 4.69
N SER A 211 -7.60 13.20 5.12
CA SER A 211 -6.17 12.90 5.12
C SER A 211 -5.52 13.48 6.38
N SER A 212 -4.49 12.81 6.86
CA SER A 212 -3.69 13.24 8.01
C SER A 212 -2.23 13.45 7.60
N GLY A 213 -1.48 14.20 8.41
CA GLY A 213 -0.12 14.62 8.06
C GLY A 213 0.80 14.79 9.26
N GLU A 214 2.09 14.86 8.95
CA GLU A 214 3.17 15.21 9.88
C GLU A 214 3.12 16.68 10.32
N ASP A 215 2.39 17.52 9.58
CA ASP A 215 2.08 18.90 9.95
C ASP A 215 1.03 19.02 11.08
N THR A 216 0.77 17.91 11.77
CA THR A 216 -0.16 17.76 12.90
C THR A 216 -1.64 18.03 12.56
N THR A 217 -2.00 18.06 11.27
CA THR A 217 -3.36 18.34 10.83
C THR A 217 -4.12 17.11 10.36
N VAL A 218 -5.45 17.17 10.51
CA VAL A 218 -6.39 16.39 9.72
C VAL A 218 -7.14 17.36 8.81
N CYS A 219 -7.17 17.06 7.52
CA CYS A 219 -7.92 17.84 6.54
C CYS A 219 -9.08 17.01 5.99
N HIS A 220 -10.20 17.66 5.75
CA HIS A 220 -11.39 17.11 5.12
C HIS A 220 -11.68 17.92 3.85
N TRP A 221 -11.93 17.22 2.74
CA TRP A 221 -12.36 17.81 1.48
C TRP A 221 -13.68 17.22 1.03
N ASP A 222 -14.49 18.05 0.38
CA ASP A 222 -15.55 17.63 -0.55
C ASP A 222 -15.03 17.83 -1.98
N VAL A 223 -14.64 16.73 -2.61
CA VAL A 223 -14.05 16.74 -3.96
C VAL A 223 -15.06 17.20 -5.01
N GLN A 224 -16.35 16.90 -4.84
CA GLN A 224 -17.38 17.24 -5.82
C GLN A 224 -17.72 18.72 -5.77
N ALA A 225 -17.94 19.28 -4.58
CA ALA A 225 -18.25 20.70 -4.42
C ALA A 225 -17.04 21.61 -4.68
N GLY A 226 -15.84 21.15 -4.35
CA GLY A 226 -14.63 21.95 -4.48
C GLY A 226 -14.01 21.97 -5.88
N TYR A 227 -14.40 21.04 -6.76
CA TYR A 227 -13.82 20.96 -8.10
C TYR A 227 -14.21 22.16 -8.98
N SER A 228 -13.20 22.83 -9.53
CA SER A 228 -13.38 23.87 -10.54
C SER A 228 -12.39 23.68 -11.69
N LYS A 229 -12.85 23.88 -12.94
CA LYS A 229 -12.00 23.82 -14.14
C LYS A 229 -10.92 24.89 -14.17
N THR A 230 -11.04 25.94 -13.35
CA THR A 230 -10.11 27.07 -13.32
C THR A 230 -9.16 27.05 -12.14
N SER A 231 -9.39 26.22 -11.12
CA SER A 231 -8.51 26.13 -9.96
C SER A 231 -7.43 25.08 -10.18
N SER A 232 -6.23 25.35 -9.67
CA SER A 232 -5.10 24.40 -9.68
C SER A 232 -5.21 23.33 -8.58
N GLY A 233 -6.23 23.41 -7.72
CA GLY A 233 -6.45 22.48 -6.63
C GLY A 233 -7.76 22.76 -5.87
N VAL A 234 -8.08 21.88 -4.92
CA VAL A 234 -9.23 21.96 -4.03
C VAL A 234 -8.74 22.16 -2.60
N GLU A 235 -9.15 23.28 -1.99
CA GLU A 235 -8.89 23.60 -0.59
C GLU A 235 -9.78 22.75 0.33
N PRO A 236 -9.33 22.44 1.56
CA PRO A 236 -10.13 21.67 2.50
C PRO A 236 -11.36 22.47 2.93
N VAL A 237 -12.48 21.77 3.15
CA VAL A 237 -13.66 22.34 3.79
C VAL A 237 -13.40 22.57 5.29
N ASP A 238 -12.63 21.68 5.90
CA ASP A 238 -12.23 21.77 7.30
C ASP A 238 -10.78 21.33 7.51
N VAL A 239 -10.10 22.02 8.44
CA VAL A 239 -8.76 21.69 8.92
C VAL A 239 -8.78 21.58 10.43
N PHE A 240 -8.64 20.37 10.94
CA PHE A 240 -8.62 20.07 12.37
C PHE A 240 -7.19 20.09 12.90
N ARG A 241 -6.95 20.89 13.94
CA ARG A 241 -5.64 21.13 14.56
C ARG A 241 -5.64 20.71 16.03
N GLY A 242 -6.14 19.49 16.29
CA GLY A 242 -6.28 18.96 17.66
C GLY A 242 -5.01 18.27 18.18
N HIS A 243 -4.28 17.59 17.30
CA HIS A 243 -3.08 16.84 17.67
C HIS A 243 -1.88 17.76 17.93
N GLY A 244 -1.07 17.39 18.92
CA GLY A 244 0.16 18.07 19.29
C GLY A 244 1.42 17.50 18.63
N SER A 245 1.28 16.44 17.83
CA SER A 245 2.35 15.77 17.08
C SER A 245 1.81 15.21 15.76
N VAL A 246 2.63 14.46 15.02
CA VAL A 246 2.27 13.77 13.78
C VAL A 246 0.95 13.01 13.93
N VAL A 247 0.05 13.17 12.96
CA VAL A 247 -1.20 12.41 12.92
C VAL A 247 -1.02 11.17 12.05
N GLY A 248 -0.94 10.00 12.69
CA GLY A 248 -0.61 8.74 12.03
C GLY A 248 -1.73 8.15 11.19
N ASP A 249 -2.99 8.26 11.62
CA ASP A 249 -4.12 7.75 10.84
C ASP A 249 -5.43 8.49 11.10
N VAL A 250 -6.36 8.38 10.13
CA VAL A 250 -7.73 8.88 10.16
C VAL A 250 -8.69 7.83 9.64
N SER A 251 -9.89 7.76 10.22
CA SER A 251 -10.93 6.85 9.74
C SER A 251 -12.32 7.42 9.95
N TRP A 252 -13.11 7.43 8.88
CA TRP A 252 -14.54 7.72 8.97
C TRP A 252 -15.26 6.60 9.73
N HIS A 253 -16.26 6.97 10.50
CA HIS A 253 -17.18 6.00 11.06
C HIS A 253 -17.93 5.26 9.94
N ALA A 254 -18.15 3.96 10.11
CA ALA A 254 -18.68 3.11 9.02
C ALA A 254 -20.13 3.45 8.60
N THR A 255 -20.98 3.87 9.55
CA THR A 255 -22.41 4.14 9.32
C THR A 255 -22.90 5.54 9.72
N GLN A 256 -22.28 6.20 10.71
CA GLN A 256 -22.59 7.57 11.10
C GLN A 256 -21.83 8.55 10.21
N GLN A 257 -22.56 9.26 9.34
CA GLN A 257 -21.99 10.04 8.24
C GLN A 257 -21.05 11.17 8.69
N ASN A 258 -21.25 11.70 9.89
CA ASN A 258 -20.61 12.91 10.37
C ASN A 258 -19.60 12.66 11.51
N ILE A 259 -19.20 11.40 11.70
CA ILE A 259 -18.24 11.00 12.73
C ILE A 259 -17.00 10.45 12.06
N PHE A 260 -15.84 10.88 12.54
CA PHE A 260 -14.56 10.27 12.22
C PHE A 260 -13.63 10.31 13.43
N ALA A 261 -12.55 9.56 13.38
CA ALA A 261 -11.52 9.54 14.41
C ALA A 261 -10.13 9.73 13.81
N SER A 262 -9.20 10.24 14.62
CA SER A 262 -7.78 10.30 14.30
C SER A 262 -6.94 9.85 15.49
N VAL A 263 -5.72 9.39 15.19
CA VAL A 263 -4.71 9.01 16.17
C VAL A 263 -3.36 9.62 15.80
N GLY A 264 -2.54 9.94 16.80
CA GLY A 264 -1.26 10.60 16.59
C GLY A 264 -0.18 10.20 17.58
N ASP A 265 1.05 10.65 17.29
CA ASP A 265 2.25 10.38 18.08
C ASP A 265 2.26 11.09 19.44
N ASP A 266 1.30 12.00 19.64
CA ASP A 266 0.96 12.58 20.94
C ASP A 266 0.25 11.59 21.88
N LYS A 267 0.05 10.34 21.44
CA LYS A 267 -0.59 9.24 22.16
C LYS A 267 -2.07 9.50 22.43
N GLN A 268 -2.71 10.29 21.57
CA GLN A 268 -4.12 10.64 21.70
C GLN A 268 -4.94 10.00 20.59
N LEU A 269 -6.20 9.70 20.93
CA LEU A 269 -7.27 9.40 19.98
C LEU A 269 -8.29 10.51 20.10
N PHE A 270 -8.61 11.17 18.99
CA PHE A 270 -9.70 12.13 18.91
C PHE A 270 -10.88 11.54 18.14
N MET A 271 -12.09 11.81 18.62
CA MET A 271 -13.30 11.63 17.84
C MET A 271 -13.88 13.00 17.50
N TYR A 272 -14.29 13.17 16.26
CA TYR A 272 -14.83 14.41 15.73
C TYR A 272 -16.29 14.21 15.37
N VAL A 273 -17.08 15.25 15.58
CA VAL A 273 -18.45 15.36 15.09
C VAL A 273 -18.48 16.56 14.16
N HIS A 274 -18.67 16.28 12.88
CA HIS A 274 -18.85 17.29 11.84
C HIS A 274 -20.35 17.65 11.77
N PHE A 275 -20.70 18.91 11.47
CA PHE A 275 -22.08 19.39 11.44
C PHE A 275 -22.43 19.99 10.09
#